data_AF-A0A956KY35-F1
#
_entry.id   AF-A0A956KY35-F1
#
_cell.length_a   1.000
_cell.length_b   1.000
_cell.length_c   1.000
_cell.angle_alpha   90.00
_cell.angle_beta   90.00
_cell.angle_gamma   90.00
#
_symmetry.space_group_name_H-M   'P 1'
#
loop_
_entity.id
_entity.type
_entity.pdbx_description
1 polymer ?
#
loop_
_entity_poly.entity_id
_entity_poly.type
_entity_poly.pdbx_seq_one_letter_code
_entity_poly.pdbx_strand_id
1 'polypeptide(L)'
;MTPTHAIVRTLAHALVGLVVGLGGLALAGCEDPQPLPEPCAGPGDPQLVLSNRRAPVDLGVGGQVEVFPPPQGGVFAELDLVVHDMAIDELDDLRVEVESVPAGEQLAYVRYFGDSIPLRCAEQDDGSEQIELTNLPVGFVESYTLDDLDGRTARVIGTLETVEGDFSVDYDVTLVRTDY
;
A
#
# COMPACT_ATOMS: atom_id res chain seq x y z
N MET A 1 75.00 -16.48 11.46
CA MET A 1 74.75 -15.21 12.18
C MET A 1 73.84 -15.52 13.36
N THR A 2 74.41 -15.38 14.55
CA THR A 2 73.86 -15.30 15.92
C THR A 2 72.70 -14.28 16.04
N PRO A 3 71.97 -14.17 17.19
CA PRO A 3 71.29 -15.20 17.99
C PRO A 3 69.85 -14.77 18.44
N THR A 4 69.11 -15.76 18.94
CA THR A 4 68.27 -15.78 20.15
C THR A 4 68.04 -14.50 20.99
N HIS A 5 66.76 -14.18 21.25
CA HIS A 5 66.17 -13.74 22.54
C HIS A 5 64.68 -14.19 22.48
N ALA A 6 64.13 -15.17 23.22
CA ALA A 6 64.12 -15.49 24.65
C ALA A 6 63.43 -14.44 25.53
N ILE A 7 62.71 -14.95 26.55
CA ILE A 7 62.28 -14.33 27.83
C ILE A 7 60.81 -13.86 27.84
N VAL A 8 59.87 -14.70 28.31
CA VAL A 8 59.42 -14.93 29.72
C VAL A 8 58.35 -13.90 30.10
N ARG A 9 57.07 -14.29 30.19
CA ARG A 9 56.36 -14.79 31.39
C ARG A 9 56.11 -13.70 32.45
N THR A 10 54.83 -13.66 32.84
CA THR A 10 54.30 -13.19 34.15
C THR A 10 54.21 -11.69 34.34
N LEU A 11 52.99 -11.20 34.59
CA LEU A 11 52.58 -10.69 35.90
C LEU A 11 51.08 -10.34 35.88
N ALA A 12 50.31 -11.20 36.53
CA ALA A 12 49.06 -10.79 37.16
C ALA A 12 49.40 -9.72 38.21
N HIS A 13 48.71 -8.59 38.19
CA HIS A 13 48.51 -7.75 39.36
C HIS A 13 47.05 -7.30 39.37
N ALA A 14 46.30 -7.91 40.28
CA ALA A 14 45.05 -7.39 40.77
C ALA A 14 45.31 -6.00 41.38
N LEU A 15 44.42 -5.05 41.10
CA LEU A 15 44.26 -3.88 41.94
C LEU A 15 42.77 -3.60 42.13
N VAL A 16 42.36 -3.89 43.36
CA VAL A 16 41.09 -3.55 43.98
C VAL A 16 40.94 -2.03 43.97
N GLY A 17 39.83 -1.56 43.43
CA GLY A 17 39.42 -0.15 43.45
C GLY A 17 37.93 -0.06 43.68
N LEU A 18 37.54 -0.29 44.94
CA LEU A 18 36.21 -0.06 45.47
C LEU A 18 35.88 1.44 45.36
N VAL A 19 35.08 1.84 44.38
CA VAL A 19 34.38 3.13 44.40
C VAL A 19 32.91 2.85 44.65
N VAL A 20 32.56 2.97 45.94
CA VAL A 20 31.18 3.16 46.39
C VAL A 20 30.75 4.55 45.91
N GLY A 21 30.10 4.59 44.76
CA GLY A 21 29.39 5.76 44.24
C GLY A 21 27.89 5.54 44.36
N LEU A 22 27.35 5.79 45.55
CA LEU A 22 25.91 6.01 45.76
C LEU A 22 25.52 7.29 45.02
N GLY A 23 25.12 7.13 43.76
CA GLY A 23 24.48 8.15 42.95
C GLY A 23 23.18 7.57 42.43
N GLY A 24 22.13 7.63 43.25
CA GLY A 24 20.79 7.29 42.83
C GLY A 24 20.31 8.28 41.77
N LEU A 25 20.12 7.80 40.55
CA LEU A 25 19.05 8.26 39.68
C LEU A 25 18.43 7.00 39.08
N ALA A 26 17.22 6.70 39.53
CA ALA A 26 16.36 5.72 38.94
C ALA A 26 16.10 6.10 37.49
N LEU A 27 16.80 5.47 36.55
CA LEU A 27 16.30 5.29 35.18
C LEU A 27 15.43 4.04 35.19
N ALA A 28 14.36 4.08 36.00
CA ALA A 28 13.24 3.19 35.83
C ALA A 28 12.34 3.85 34.78
N GLY A 29 12.17 3.16 33.64
CA GLY A 29 11.19 3.55 32.62
C GLY A 29 11.78 4.22 31.39
N CYS A 30 12.88 3.72 30.83
CA CYS A 30 12.86 3.60 29.38
C CYS A 30 12.00 2.37 29.12
N GLU A 31 10.70 2.58 28.91
CA GLU A 31 9.91 1.60 28.19
C GLU A 31 10.71 1.33 26.91
N ASP A 32 11.16 0.08 26.70
CA ASP A 32 11.74 -0.27 25.41
C ASP A 32 10.77 0.24 24.35
N PRO A 33 11.22 0.98 23.32
CA PRO A 33 10.34 1.37 22.25
C PRO A 33 9.70 0.09 21.76
N GLN A 34 8.38 -0.03 21.97
CA GLN A 34 7.61 -1.13 21.41
C GLN A 34 7.96 -1.14 19.92
N PRO A 35 8.47 -2.24 19.35
CA PRO A 35 8.49 -2.39 17.91
C PRO A 35 7.08 -2.05 17.44
N LEU A 36 6.96 -1.05 16.57
CA LEU A 36 5.69 -0.75 15.92
C LEU A 36 5.22 -2.03 15.22
N PRO A 37 3.92 -2.31 15.14
CA PRO A 37 3.43 -3.51 14.46
C PRO A 37 3.99 -3.56 13.04
N GLU A 38 4.76 -4.61 12.74
CA GLU A 38 5.06 -5.10 11.38
C GLU A 38 4.24 -6.40 11.21
N PRO A 39 3.62 -6.74 10.06
CA PRO A 39 3.43 -6.04 8.78
C PRO A 39 1.92 -5.85 8.43
N CYS A 40 1.54 -5.47 7.21
CA CYS A 40 0.11 -5.28 6.83
C CYS A 40 -0.56 -6.50 6.16
N ALA A 41 0.23 -7.46 5.65
CA ALA A 41 0.11 -8.92 5.83
C ALA A 41 1.26 -9.57 5.02
N GLY A 42 1.91 -10.58 5.61
CA GLY A 42 3.16 -11.20 5.14
C GLY A 42 3.02 -12.22 3.98
N PRO A 43 4.06 -13.05 3.72
CA PRO A 43 4.32 -13.68 2.43
C PRO A 43 3.12 -14.48 1.90
N GLY A 44 2.65 -14.10 0.73
CA GLY A 44 1.52 -14.71 0.03
C GLY A 44 1.44 -14.18 -1.41
N ASP A 45 0.46 -14.65 -2.17
CA ASP A 45 0.17 -14.09 -3.50
C ASP A 45 -0.81 -12.92 -3.31
N PRO A 46 -0.43 -11.66 -3.61
CA PRO A 46 -1.29 -10.49 -3.44
C PRO A 46 -2.67 -10.65 -4.09
N GLN A 47 -3.71 -10.30 -3.34
CA GLN A 47 -5.09 -10.31 -3.83
C GLN A 47 -5.66 -8.90 -3.83
N LEU A 48 -5.90 -8.37 -5.03
CA LEU A 48 -6.46 -7.03 -5.24
C LEU A 48 -7.98 -7.08 -5.39
N VAL A 49 -8.69 -6.24 -4.62
CA VAL A 49 -10.13 -6.01 -4.74
C VAL A 49 -10.37 -4.54 -5.03
N LEU A 50 -11.19 -4.26 -6.04
CA LEU A 50 -11.67 -2.92 -6.37
C LEU A 50 -13.15 -2.81 -6.07
N SER A 51 -13.57 -1.67 -5.53
CA SER A 51 -14.98 -1.32 -5.30
C SER A 51 -15.25 0.14 -5.63
N ASN A 52 -16.52 0.48 -5.80
CA ASN A 52 -16.92 1.88 -5.79
C ASN A 52 -16.69 2.49 -4.43
N ARG A 53 -16.38 3.78 -4.42
CA ARG A 53 -16.37 4.57 -3.20
C ARG A 53 -17.61 4.30 -2.35
N ARG A 54 -17.39 3.93 -1.08
CA ARG A 54 -18.46 3.68 -0.07
C ARG A 54 -19.43 2.55 -0.44
N ALA A 55 -19.14 1.77 -1.48
CA ALA A 55 -19.90 0.56 -1.75
C ALA A 55 -19.30 -0.60 -0.94
N PRO A 56 -20.10 -1.35 -0.18
CA PRO A 56 -19.60 -2.50 0.58
C PRO A 56 -19.35 -3.74 -0.30
N VAL A 57 -19.43 -3.59 -1.64
CA VAL A 57 -19.40 -4.69 -2.60
C VAL A 57 -18.27 -4.42 -3.60
N ASP A 58 -17.50 -5.46 -3.90
CA ASP A 58 -16.56 -5.47 -5.02
C ASP A 58 -17.26 -5.09 -6.34
N LEU A 59 -16.48 -4.65 -7.32
CA LEU A 59 -17.04 -4.32 -8.64
C LEU A 59 -17.67 -5.53 -9.33
N GLY A 60 -17.21 -6.76 -9.03
CA GLY A 60 -17.79 -7.99 -9.54
C GLY A 60 -18.02 -8.01 -11.06
N VAL A 61 -18.90 -8.90 -11.53
CA VAL A 61 -19.35 -8.91 -12.94
C VAL A 61 -20.59 -8.04 -13.08
N GLY A 62 -20.53 -7.03 -13.94
CA GLY A 62 -21.66 -6.14 -14.19
C GLY A 62 -21.89 -5.11 -13.08
N GLY A 63 -20.86 -4.84 -12.26
CA GLY A 63 -20.88 -3.73 -11.31
C GLY A 63 -21.06 -2.40 -12.00
N GLN A 64 -21.40 -1.40 -11.21
CA GLN A 64 -21.49 -0.03 -11.67
C GLN A 64 -20.26 0.72 -11.19
N VAL A 65 -19.77 1.68 -11.96
CA VAL A 65 -18.76 2.65 -11.51
C VAL A 65 -19.34 4.04 -11.61
N GLU A 66 -19.40 4.74 -10.48
CA GLU A 66 -19.92 6.10 -10.45
C GLU A 66 -18.92 7.06 -11.09
N VAL A 67 -19.41 7.88 -12.03
CA VAL A 67 -18.67 8.96 -12.65
C VAL A 67 -19.31 10.31 -12.33
N PHE A 68 -18.49 11.31 -12.05
CA PHE A 68 -18.95 12.63 -11.65
C PHE A 68 -17.99 13.75 -12.13
N PRO A 69 -18.50 14.98 -12.30
CA PRO A 69 -17.67 16.14 -12.60
C PRO A 69 -17.27 16.85 -11.29
N PRO A 70 -15.99 16.86 -10.88
CA PRO A 70 -15.59 17.55 -9.67
C PRO A 70 -15.51 19.07 -9.90
N PRO A 71 -15.47 19.89 -8.82
CA PRO A 71 -15.44 21.35 -8.92
C PRO A 71 -14.28 21.93 -9.74
N GLN A 72 -13.15 21.23 -9.78
CA GLN A 72 -11.95 21.60 -10.55
C GLN A 72 -12.05 21.30 -12.06
N GLY A 73 -13.15 20.68 -12.52
CA GLY A 73 -13.38 20.30 -13.91
C GLY A 73 -12.94 18.88 -14.24
N GLY A 74 -13.25 18.43 -15.46
CA GLY A 74 -13.06 17.05 -15.93
C GLY A 74 -14.19 16.11 -15.50
N VAL A 75 -14.00 14.82 -15.75
CA VAL A 75 -14.87 13.74 -15.27
C VAL A 75 -14.01 12.71 -14.57
N PHE A 76 -14.47 12.24 -13.40
CA PHE A 76 -13.71 11.36 -12.52
C PHE A 76 -14.60 10.23 -12.00
N ALA A 77 -13.96 9.13 -11.62
CA ALA A 77 -14.50 8.14 -10.70
C ALA A 77 -13.66 8.14 -9.42
N GLU A 78 -14.23 7.62 -8.33
CA GLU A 78 -13.50 7.32 -7.10
C GLU A 78 -13.66 5.84 -6.76
N LEU A 79 -12.53 5.14 -6.67
CA LEU A 79 -12.49 3.73 -6.32
C LEU A 79 -11.93 3.54 -4.91
N ASP A 80 -12.47 2.57 -4.20
CA ASP A 80 -11.84 2.03 -3.00
C ASP A 80 -11.13 0.72 -3.39
N LEU A 81 -10.04 0.41 -2.70
CA LEU A 81 -9.12 -0.63 -3.08
C LEU A 81 -8.63 -1.34 -1.82
N VAL A 82 -8.73 -2.66 -1.83
CA VAL A 82 -8.27 -3.54 -0.75
C VAL A 82 -7.25 -4.50 -1.31
N VAL A 83 -6.13 -4.68 -0.61
CA VAL A 83 -5.11 -5.67 -0.94
C VAL A 83 -4.91 -6.59 0.25
N HIS A 84 -5.08 -7.89 0.02
CA HIS A 84 -4.73 -8.95 0.97
C HIS A 84 -3.37 -9.55 0.62
N ASP A 85 -2.75 -10.18 1.62
CA ASP A 85 -1.54 -11.01 1.43
C ASP A 85 -0.37 -10.26 0.76
N MET A 86 -0.19 -8.98 1.11
CA MET A 86 0.88 -8.12 0.60
C MET A 86 1.37 -7.19 1.72
N ALA A 87 2.69 -7.04 1.83
CA ALA A 87 3.26 -6.06 2.75
C ALA A 87 3.19 -4.65 2.14
N ILE A 88 3.02 -3.64 3.00
CA ILE A 88 2.81 -2.25 2.55
C ILE A 88 4.04 -1.68 1.80
N ASP A 89 5.23 -2.17 2.14
CA ASP A 89 6.52 -1.81 1.54
C ASP A 89 6.87 -2.64 0.30
N GLU A 90 6.03 -3.60 -0.08
CA GLU A 90 6.20 -4.38 -1.33
C GLU A 90 5.57 -3.69 -2.54
N LEU A 91 4.69 -2.71 -2.34
CA LEU A 91 4.03 -1.99 -3.44
C LEU A 91 4.99 -0.95 -4.05
N ASP A 92 5.42 -1.19 -5.28
CA ASP A 92 6.19 -0.22 -6.07
C ASP A 92 5.23 0.75 -6.78
N ASP A 93 4.21 0.22 -7.46
CA ASP A 93 3.24 1.01 -8.21
C ASP A 93 1.83 0.40 -8.19
N LEU A 94 0.83 1.28 -8.10
CA LEU A 94 -0.57 0.98 -8.40
C LEU A 94 -0.95 1.63 -9.73
N ARG A 95 -1.46 0.83 -10.65
CA ARG A 95 -2.01 1.28 -11.94
C ARG A 95 -3.50 0.96 -11.99
N VAL A 96 -4.30 1.92 -12.43
CA VAL A 96 -5.72 1.71 -12.73
C VAL A 96 -6.00 2.22 -14.14
N GLU A 97 -6.54 1.34 -14.96
CA GLU A 97 -6.95 1.63 -16.33
C GLU A 97 -8.44 1.41 -16.49
N VAL A 98 -9.09 2.24 -17.30
CA VAL A 98 -10.49 2.04 -17.67
C VAL A 98 -10.56 2.02 -19.18
N GLU A 99 -11.01 0.91 -19.75
CA GLU A 99 -11.11 0.72 -21.19
C GLU A 99 -12.55 0.56 -21.64
N SER A 100 -12.89 1.06 -22.82
CA SER A 100 -14.17 0.78 -23.47
C SER A 100 -14.21 -0.67 -23.90
N VAL A 101 -15.16 -1.46 -23.39
CA VAL A 101 -15.30 -2.87 -23.80
C VAL A 101 -15.61 -3.00 -25.31
N PRO A 102 -16.49 -2.19 -25.91
CA PRO A 102 -16.77 -2.30 -27.35
C PRO A 102 -15.60 -1.93 -28.26
N ALA A 103 -14.76 -0.98 -27.86
CA ALA A 103 -13.75 -0.37 -28.74
C ALA A 103 -12.30 -0.70 -28.36
N GLY A 104 -12.05 -1.20 -27.15
CA GLY A 104 -10.71 -1.32 -26.57
C GLY A 104 -10.00 0.03 -26.39
N GLU A 105 -10.76 1.12 -26.36
CA GLU A 105 -10.22 2.48 -26.22
C GLU A 105 -9.98 2.78 -24.74
N GLN A 106 -8.80 3.29 -24.41
CA GLN A 106 -8.50 3.75 -23.05
C GLN A 106 -9.29 5.03 -22.73
N LEU A 107 -10.18 4.93 -21.75
CA LEU A 107 -11.03 6.01 -21.25
C LEU A 107 -10.37 6.76 -20.09
N ALA A 108 -9.60 6.05 -19.26
CA ALA A 108 -8.84 6.59 -18.15
C ALA A 108 -7.56 5.77 -17.92
N TYR A 109 -6.53 6.43 -17.41
CA TYR A 109 -5.31 5.81 -16.94
C TYR A 109 -4.76 6.63 -15.78
N VAL A 110 -4.50 5.98 -14.67
CA VAL A 110 -3.81 6.60 -13.54
C VAL A 110 -2.78 5.64 -12.97
N ARG A 111 -1.66 6.22 -12.56
CA ARG A 111 -0.55 5.52 -11.92
C ARG A 111 -0.18 6.26 -10.64
N TYR A 112 0.04 5.51 -9.59
CA TYR A 112 0.50 6.00 -8.31
C TYR A 112 1.70 5.18 -7.86
N PHE A 113 2.73 5.87 -7.37
CA PHE A 113 3.90 5.23 -6.76
C PHE A 113 3.55 4.82 -5.33
N GLY A 114 3.95 3.63 -4.88
CA GLY A 114 3.61 3.10 -3.55
C GLY A 114 3.93 4.08 -2.42
N ASP A 115 5.11 4.69 -2.45
CA ASP A 115 5.58 5.71 -1.49
C ASP A 115 4.71 6.98 -1.43
N SER A 116 3.86 7.22 -2.42
CA SER A 116 3.03 8.42 -2.55
C SER A 116 1.57 8.22 -2.18
N ILE A 117 1.15 6.97 -2.01
CA ILE A 117 -0.25 6.61 -1.75
C ILE A 117 -0.48 6.56 -0.23
N PRO A 118 -1.58 7.13 0.29
CA PRO A 118 -1.92 7.04 1.70
C PRO A 118 -2.51 5.66 2.04
N LEU A 119 -1.70 4.61 1.90
CA LEU A 119 -2.06 3.25 2.25
C LEU A 119 -2.33 3.16 3.76
N ARG A 120 -3.37 2.40 4.13
CA ARG A 120 -3.73 2.17 5.53
C ARG A 120 -3.80 0.68 5.80
N CYS A 121 -3.27 0.24 6.93
CA CYS A 121 -3.41 -1.15 7.35
C CYS A 121 -4.64 -1.26 8.26
N ALA A 122 -5.49 -2.24 7.97
CA ALA A 122 -6.74 -2.48 8.66
C ALA A 122 -6.82 -3.94 9.10
N GLU A 123 -7.31 -4.18 10.32
CA GLU A 123 -7.56 -5.51 10.87
C GLU A 123 -9.02 -5.92 10.58
N GLN A 124 -9.21 -7.14 10.08
CA GLN A 124 -10.51 -7.75 9.83
C GLN A 124 -11.03 -8.48 11.09
N ASP A 125 -12.32 -8.81 11.10
CA ASP A 125 -12.98 -9.49 12.24
C ASP A 125 -12.37 -10.87 12.57
N ASP A 126 -11.71 -11.52 11.61
CA ASP A 126 -11.03 -12.80 11.77
C ASP A 126 -9.57 -12.68 12.24
N GLY A 127 -9.10 -11.44 12.48
CA GLY A 127 -7.73 -11.12 12.91
C GLY A 127 -6.71 -11.10 11.77
N SER A 128 -7.13 -11.24 10.51
CA SER A 128 -6.26 -10.99 9.36
C SER A 128 -6.09 -9.49 9.11
N GLU A 129 -4.96 -9.10 8.53
CA GLU A 129 -4.67 -7.72 8.15
C GLU A 129 -4.81 -7.54 6.64
N GLN A 130 -5.18 -6.34 6.22
CA GLN A 130 -5.29 -5.94 4.82
C GLN A 130 -4.81 -4.50 4.63
N ILE A 131 -4.40 -4.19 3.42
CA ILE A 131 -4.11 -2.81 2.99
C ILE A 131 -5.37 -2.21 2.38
N GLU A 132 -5.74 -1.02 2.83
CA GLU A 132 -6.86 -0.24 2.31
C GLU A 132 -6.36 1.08 1.71
N LEU A 133 -6.92 1.40 0.56
CA LEU A 133 -6.81 2.69 -0.09
C LEU A 133 -8.21 3.17 -0.45
N THR A 134 -8.58 4.35 0.04
CA THR A 134 -9.93 4.89 -0.15
C THR A 134 -9.91 6.17 -0.97
N ASN A 135 -10.97 6.38 -1.74
CA ASN A 135 -11.19 7.55 -2.60
C ASN A 135 -10.07 7.74 -3.63
N LEU A 136 -9.64 6.68 -4.31
CA LEU A 136 -8.66 6.74 -5.38
C LEU A 136 -9.25 7.48 -6.60
N PRO A 137 -8.75 8.67 -6.96
CA PRO A 137 -9.35 9.46 -8.04
C PRO A 137 -8.89 8.96 -9.42
N VAL A 138 -9.82 8.45 -10.21
CA VAL A 138 -9.56 8.00 -11.59
C VAL A 138 -10.11 9.03 -12.57
N GLY A 139 -9.22 9.85 -13.14
CA GLY A 139 -9.58 10.89 -14.11
C GLY A 139 -9.73 10.35 -15.53
N PHE A 140 -10.84 10.65 -16.17
CA PHE A 140 -11.09 10.31 -17.58
C PHE A 140 -10.40 11.31 -18.51
N VAL A 141 -10.06 10.86 -19.73
CA VAL A 141 -9.43 11.75 -20.72
C VAL A 141 -10.34 12.94 -21.05
N GLU A 142 -9.74 14.13 -21.23
CA GLU A 142 -10.45 15.42 -21.30
C GLU A 142 -11.51 15.52 -22.42
N SER A 143 -11.42 14.67 -23.44
CA SER A 143 -12.40 14.62 -24.52
C SER A 143 -13.74 14.02 -24.11
N TYR A 144 -13.82 13.32 -22.97
CA TYR A 144 -15.05 12.74 -22.49
C TYR A 144 -15.82 13.68 -21.58
N THR A 145 -17.11 13.81 -21.88
CA THR A 145 -18.09 14.42 -21.00
C THR A 145 -18.78 13.35 -20.16
N LEU A 146 -19.49 13.80 -19.12
CA LEU A 146 -20.27 12.91 -18.26
C LEU A 146 -21.34 12.15 -19.05
N ASP A 147 -21.97 12.80 -20.02
CA ASP A 147 -22.99 12.19 -20.88
C ASP A 147 -22.38 11.15 -21.85
N ASP A 148 -21.12 11.29 -22.25
CA ASP A 148 -20.45 10.31 -23.11
C ASP A 148 -20.16 8.99 -22.38
N LEU A 149 -20.01 9.07 -21.05
CA LEU A 149 -19.67 7.95 -20.17
C LEU A 149 -20.90 7.29 -19.54
N ASP A 150 -21.98 8.02 -19.31
CA ASP A 150 -23.20 7.49 -18.68
C ASP A 150 -23.79 6.30 -19.47
N GLY A 151 -23.94 5.15 -18.81
CA GLY A 151 -24.41 3.90 -19.40
C GLY A 151 -23.40 3.15 -20.27
N ARG A 152 -22.14 3.62 -20.35
CA ARG A 152 -21.10 2.96 -21.14
C ARG A 152 -20.58 1.70 -20.44
N THR A 153 -20.46 0.60 -21.19
CA THR A 153 -19.75 -0.60 -20.71
C THR A 153 -18.24 -0.39 -20.80
N ALA A 154 -17.55 -0.60 -19.69
CA ALA A 154 -16.10 -0.43 -19.57
C ALA A 154 -15.47 -1.61 -18.84
N ARG A 155 -14.16 -1.77 -18.97
CA ARG A 155 -13.34 -2.68 -18.19
C ARG A 155 -12.44 -1.88 -17.29
N VAL A 156 -12.54 -2.08 -15.98
CA VAL A 156 -11.63 -1.49 -15.00
C VAL A 156 -10.54 -2.51 -14.71
N ILE A 157 -9.29 -2.14 -14.93
CA ILE A 157 -8.12 -3.00 -14.74
C ILE A 157 -7.29 -2.38 -13.62
N GLY A 158 -7.15 -3.07 -12.50
CA GLY A 158 -6.24 -2.70 -11.43
C GLY A 158 -4.99 -3.56 -11.52
N THR A 159 -3.81 -2.95 -11.44
CA THR A 159 -2.52 -3.66 -11.42
C THR A 159 -1.66 -3.16 -10.27
N LEU A 160 -1.17 -4.09 -9.46
CA LEU A 160 -0.13 -3.87 -8.46
C LEU A 160 1.19 -4.34 -9.07
N GLU A 161 2.17 -3.45 -9.13
CA GLU A 161 3.56 -3.78 -9.38
C GLU A 161 4.23 -3.91 -8.02
N THR A 162 4.77 -5.10 -7.73
CA THR A 162 5.45 -5.38 -6.48
C THR A 162 6.88 -5.84 -6.74
N VAL A 163 7.67 -5.88 -5.66
CA VAL A 163 9.04 -6.43 -5.69
C VAL A 163 9.10 -7.90 -6.14
N GLU A 164 7.99 -8.64 -6.04
CA GLU A 164 7.88 -10.05 -6.43
C GLU A 164 7.26 -10.25 -7.83
N GLY A 165 6.56 -9.24 -8.36
CA GLY A 165 5.99 -9.25 -9.70
C GLY A 165 4.72 -8.41 -9.85
N ASP A 166 4.11 -8.49 -11.04
CA ASP A 166 2.87 -7.78 -11.36
C ASP A 166 1.65 -8.66 -11.07
N PHE A 167 0.65 -8.10 -10.39
CA PHE A 167 -0.64 -8.73 -10.09
C PHE A 167 -1.77 -7.86 -10.62
N SER A 168 -2.67 -8.43 -11.43
CA SER A 168 -3.75 -7.69 -12.06
C SER A 168 -5.11 -8.34 -11.84
N VAL A 169 -6.13 -7.50 -11.69
CA VAL A 169 -7.55 -7.88 -11.75
C VAL A 169 -8.27 -7.00 -12.74
N ASP A 170 -9.31 -7.55 -13.37
CA ASP A 170 -10.16 -6.81 -14.29
C ASP A 170 -11.65 -7.09 -14.07
N TYR A 171 -12.46 -6.04 -14.21
CA TYR A 171 -13.90 -6.09 -14.03
C TYR A 171 -14.61 -5.40 -15.19
N ASP A 172 -15.52 -6.11 -15.86
CA ASP A 172 -16.46 -5.51 -16.80
C ASP A 172 -17.59 -4.82 -16.01
N VAL A 173 -17.71 -3.50 -16.16
CA VAL A 173 -18.61 -2.62 -15.41
C VAL A 173 -19.47 -1.76 -16.35
N THR A 174 -20.50 -1.13 -15.79
CA THR A 174 -21.22 -0.03 -16.43
C THR A 174 -20.87 1.27 -15.72
N LEU A 175 -20.40 2.27 -16.47
CA LEU A 175 -20.21 3.62 -15.95
C LEU A 175 -21.58 4.28 -15.76
N VAL A 176 -21.82 4.88 -14.61
CA VAL A 176 -23.11 5.51 -14.26
C VAL A 176 -22.85 6.90 -13.75
N ARG A 177 -23.51 7.89 -14.35
CA ARG A 177 -23.45 9.26 -13.84
C ARG A 177 -24.04 9.34 -12.44
N THR A 178 -23.39 10.11 -11.59
CA THR A 178 -23.95 10.56 -10.30
C THR A 178 -23.93 12.08 -10.19
N ASP A 179 -24.96 12.62 -9.53
CA ASP A 179 -25.17 14.05 -9.32
C ASP A 179 -24.82 14.37 -7.85
N TYR A 180 -23.53 14.58 -7.56
CA TYR A 180 -23.08 15.04 -6.23
C TYR A 180 -23.41 16.52 -5.97
#